data_AF-A0A371K189-F1
#
_entry.id   AF-A0A371K189-F1
#
_cell.length_a   1.000
_cell.length_b   1.000
_cell.length_c   1.000
_cell.angle_alpha   90.00
_cell.angle_beta   90.00
_cell.angle_gamma   90.00
#
_symmetry.space_group_name_H-M   'P 1'
#
loop_
_entity.id
_entity.type
_entity.pdbx_description
1 polymer ?
#
loop_
_entity_poly.entity_id
_entity_poly.type
_entity_poly.pdbx_seq_one_letter_code
_entity_poly.pdbx_strand_id
1 'polypeptide(L)'
;MPLGTTLRLLAKARGMNAADIATAIPRAGVATVSAWLQGDKLPGKDQLDALARTFGVPAGALLSELASTLDPARTQGEHDLLAAYRALNSSQQGALLEVASAMAGTKRSRAPRKKAAR
;
A
#
# COMPACT_ATOMS: atom_id res chain seq x y z
N MET A 1 -3.09 7.24 -4.50
CA MET A 1 -2.59 8.51 -5.07
C MET A 1 -1.07 8.51 -4.93
N PRO A 2 -0.28 9.17 -5.80
CA PRO A 2 1.16 9.18 -5.60
C PRO A 2 1.51 9.87 -4.28
N LEU A 3 2.35 9.23 -3.46
CA LEU A 3 2.75 9.71 -2.13
C LEU A 3 3.10 11.20 -2.09
N GLY A 4 3.84 11.71 -3.08
CA GLY A 4 4.21 13.12 -3.17
C GLY A 4 3.00 14.07 -3.24
N THR A 5 1.91 13.65 -3.87
CA THR A 5 0.65 14.41 -3.87
C THR A 5 0.01 14.44 -2.48
N THR A 6 0.00 13.32 -1.77
CA THR A 6 -0.50 13.26 -0.39
C THR A 6 0.34 14.16 0.53
N LEU A 7 1.67 14.11 0.42
CA LEU A 7 2.56 14.96 1.20
C LEU A 7 2.36 16.45 0.90
N ARG A 8 2.16 16.84 -0.36
CA ARG A 8 1.83 18.23 -0.73
C ARG A 8 0.50 18.70 -0.16
N LEU A 9 -0.51 17.85 -0.14
CA LEU A 9 -1.81 18.17 0.47
C LEU A 9 -1.69 18.37 1.98
N LEU A 10 -0.96 17.49 2.67
CA LEU A 10 -0.70 17.61 4.10
C LEU A 10 0.13 18.86 4.43
N ALA A 11 1.16 19.15 3.64
CA ALA A 11 1.97 20.36 3.77
C ALA A 11 1.11 21.63 3.61
N LYS A 12 0.27 21.68 2.57
CA LYS A 12 -0.64 22.80 2.33
C LYS A 12 -1.66 22.97 3.46
N ALA A 13 -2.23 21.88 3.97
CA ALA A 13 -3.17 21.92 5.09
C ALA A 13 -2.52 22.43 6.39
N ARG A 14 -1.21 22.21 6.55
CA ARG A 14 -0.42 22.70 7.70
C ARG A 14 0.24 24.06 7.46
N GLY A 15 0.11 24.65 6.27
CA GLY A 15 0.80 25.90 5.90
C GLY A 15 2.33 25.77 5.84
N MET A 16 2.86 24.56 5.70
CA MET A 16 4.29 24.28 5.70
C MET A 16 4.85 24.26 4.28
N ASN A 17 6.02 24.85 4.08
CA ASN A 17 6.81 24.73 2.86
C ASN A 17 7.91 23.65 2.99
N ALA A 18 8.64 23.37 1.90
CA ALA A 18 9.69 22.34 1.91
C ALA A 18 10.84 22.63 2.89
N ALA A 19 11.14 23.90 3.17
CA ALA A 19 12.13 24.29 4.15
C ALA A 19 11.64 24.06 5.59
N ASP A 20 10.37 24.37 5.88
CA ASP A 20 9.75 24.11 7.19
C ASP A 20 9.68 22.60 7.49
N ILE A 21 9.44 21.80 6.46
CA ILE A 21 9.45 20.34 6.59
C ILE A 21 10.88 19.82 6.81
N ALA A 22 11.88 20.38 6.10
CA ALA A 22 13.28 19.99 6.26
C ALA A 22 13.83 20.32 7.65
N THR A 23 13.41 21.44 8.26
CA THR A 23 13.83 21.78 9.64
C THR A 23 13.22 20.84 10.68
N ALA A 24 12.04 20.28 10.40
CA ALA A 24 11.37 19.32 11.28
C ALA A 24 11.89 17.88 11.15
N ILE A 25 12.63 17.54 10.08
CA ILE A 25 13.06 16.16 9.80
C ILE A 25 14.58 16.01 9.96
N PRO A 26 15.04 15.16 10.90
CA PRO A 26 16.46 14.89 11.06
C PRO A 26 17.08 14.33 9.77
N ARG A 27 18.24 14.88 9.39
CA ARG A 27 19.07 14.40 8.26
C ARG A 27 18.38 14.49 6.87
N ALA A 28 17.37 15.33 6.70
CA ALA A 28 16.75 15.61 5.40
C ALA A 28 16.97 17.07 5.00
N GLY A 29 17.70 17.31 3.90
CA GLY A 29 17.85 18.65 3.33
C GLY A 29 16.62 19.08 2.53
N VAL A 30 16.47 20.38 2.29
CA VAL A 30 15.36 20.96 1.51
C VAL A 30 15.23 20.30 0.13
N ALA A 31 16.34 20.04 -0.56
CA ALA A 31 16.34 19.36 -1.85
C ALA A 31 15.79 17.93 -1.78
N THR A 32 16.07 17.22 -0.68
CA THR A 32 15.56 15.85 -0.47
C THR A 32 14.06 15.87 -0.21
N VAL A 33 13.58 16.82 0.60
CA VAL A 33 12.15 17.02 0.84
C VAL A 33 11.42 17.41 -0.45
N SER A 34 11.98 18.31 -1.25
CA SER A 34 11.41 18.66 -2.55
C SER A 34 11.28 17.45 -3.48
N ALA A 35 12.29 16.57 -3.53
CA ALA A 35 12.21 15.33 -4.30
C ALA A 35 11.11 14.38 -3.80
N TRP A 36 10.84 14.34 -2.49
CA TRP A 36 9.70 13.58 -1.93
C TRP A 36 8.35 14.18 -2.30
N LEU A 37 8.23 15.51 -2.24
CA LEU A 37 7.01 16.24 -2.59
C LEU A 37 6.68 16.15 -4.09
N GLN A 38 7.71 16.09 -4.94
CA GLN A 38 7.56 15.87 -6.38
C GLN A 38 7.29 14.40 -6.74
N GLY A 39 7.66 13.47 -5.85
CA GLY A 39 7.51 12.03 -6.07
C GLY A 39 8.69 11.37 -6.77
N ASP A 40 9.79 12.10 -6.99
CA ASP A 40 11.01 11.60 -7.63
C ASP A 40 11.80 10.64 -6.73
N LYS A 41 11.63 10.77 -5.41
CA LYS A 41 12.29 9.93 -4.41
C LYS A 41 11.31 9.48 -3.35
N LEU A 42 11.49 8.26 -2.86
CA LEU A 42 10.74 7.75 -1.71
C LEU A 42 11.51 8.00 -0.40
N PRO A 43 10.84 8.49 0.65
CA PRO A 43 11.42 8.57 1.98
C PRO A 43 11.61 7.16 2.58
N GLY A 44 12.69 6.98 3.33
CA GLY A 44 12.92 5.76 4.12
C GLY A 44 11.97 5.66 5.33
N LYS A 45 11.99 4.53 6.04
CA LYS A 45 11.10 4.27 7.19
C LYS A 45 11.22 5.34 8.29
N ASP A 46 12.42 5.67 8.72
CA ASP A 46 12.63 6.67 9.79
C ASP A 46 12.19 8.08 9.34
N GLN A 47 12.31 8.37 8.05
CA GLN A 47 11.88 9.63 7.46
C GLN A 47 10.35 9.69 7.33
N LEU A 48 9.70 8.56 7.04
CA LEU A 48 8.25 8.43 7.06
C LEU A 48 7.68 8.62 8.47
N ASP A 49 8.33 8.05 9.48
CA ASP A 49 7.93 8.26 10.88
C ASP A 49 8.10 9.74 11.29
N ALA A 50 9.17 10.40 10.85
CA ALA A 50 9.37 11.82 11.07
C ALA A 50 8.31 12.67 10.35
N LEU A 51 8.02 12.40 9.06
CA LEU A 51 6.97 13.06 8.29
C LEU A 51 5.60 12.88 8.95
N ALA A 52 5.29 11.67 9.41
CA ALA A 52 4.05 11.36 10.12
C ALA A 52 3.88 12.23 11.36
N ARG A 53 4.93 12.35 12.18
CA ARG A 53 4.95 13.22 13.37
C ARG A 53 4.79 14.69 12.99
N THR A 54 5.51 15.18 11.98
CA THR A 54 5.45 16.57 11.52
C THR A 54 4.05 16.94 11.02
N PHE A 55 3.39 16.05 10.28
CA PHE A 55 2.02 16.27 9.80
C PHE A 55 0.94 15.92 10.82
N GLY A 56 1.30 15.29 11.95
CA GLY A 56 0.37 14.81 12.97
C GLY A 56 -0.55 13.70 12.49
N VAL A 57 -0.07 12.84 11.59
CA VAL A 57 -0.81 11.67 11.07
C VAL A 57 -0.16 10.38 11.56
N PRO A 58 -0.90 9.26 11.70
CA PRO A 58 -0.29 7.98 12.02
C PRO A 58 0.68 7.53 10.92
N ALA A 59 1.88 7.06 11.28
CA ALA A 59 2.85 6.56 10.30
C ALA A 59 2.31 5.39 9.47
N GLY A 60 1.47 4.55 10.09
CA GLY A 60 0.75 3.48 9.41
C GLY A 60 -0.13 3.98 8.26
N ALA A 61 -0.74 5.17 8.38
CA ALA A 61 -1.56 5.74 7.31
C ALA A 61 -0.71 6.17 6.09
N LEU A 62 0.46 6.79 6.33
CA LEU A 62 1.39 7.13 5.25
C LEU A 62 1.99 5.87 4.60
N LEU A 63 2.31 4.84 5.39
CA LEU A 63 2.77 3.54 4.87
C LEU A 63 1.69 2.81 4.08
N SER A 64 0.42 2.88 4.49
CA SER A 64 -0.70 2.33 3.72
C SER A 64 -0.86 3.03 2.38
N GLU A 65 -0.77 4.37 2.33
CA GLU A 65 -0.80 5.10 1.05
C GLU A 65 0.40 4.74 0.15
N LEU A 66 1.58 4.57 0.76
CA LEU A 66 2.78 4.10 0.06
C LEU A 66 2.56 2.71 -0.54
N ALA A 67 2.00 1.79 0.24
CA ALA A 67 1.69 0.43 -0.21
C ALA A 67 0.65 0.44 -1.34
N SER A 68 -0.39 1.26 -1.25
CA SER A 68 -1.37 1.44 -2.32
C SER A 68 -0.78 2.08 -3.59
N THR A 69 0.29 2.87 -3.48
CA THR A 69 1.01 3.43 -4.63
C THR A 69 1.93 2.40 -5.29
N LEU A 70 2.59 1.57 -4.49
CA LEU A 70 3.57 0.57 -4.94
C LEU A 70 2.93 -0.74 -5.41
N ASP A 71 1.71 -1.03 -4.97
CA ASP A 71 0.91 -2.18 -5.37
C ASP A 71 -0.39 -1.72 -6.04
N PRO A 72 -0.33 -1.18 -7.27
CA PRO A 72 -1.54 -0.85 -8.04
C PRO A 72 -2.34 -2.11 -8.44
N ALA A 73 -1.78 -3.33 -8.25
CA ALA A 73 -2.50 -4.57 -8.51
C ALA A 73 -3.58 -4.82 -7.46
N ARG A 74 -3.38 -4.42 -6.19
CA ARG A 74 -4.42 -4.38 -5.14
C ARG A 74 -5.48 -3.31 -5.39
N THR A 75 -6.27 -3.52 -6.43
CA THR A 75 -7.50 -2.77 -6.62
C THR A 75 -8.47 -3.05 -5.48
N GLN A 76 -9.43 -2.15 -5.25
CA GLN A 76 -10.53 -2.38 -4.30
C GLN A 76 -11.22 -3.73 -4.57
N GLY A 77 -11.35 -4.11 -5.85
CA GLY A 77 -11.91 -5.40 -6.25
C GLY A 77 -11.10 -6.61 -5.77
N GLU A 78 -9.77 -6.53 -5.67
CA GLU A 78 -8.96 -7.62 -5.11
C GLU A 78 -9.15 -7.75 -3.59
N HIS A 79 -9.28 -6.62 -2.89
CA HIS A 79 -9.60 -6.62 -1.46
C HIS A 79 -10.99 -7.22 -1.20
N ASP A 80 -11.98 -6.81 -1.97
CA ASP A 80 -13.35 -7.32 -1.85
C ASP A 80 -13.40 -8.82 -2.20
N LEU A 81 -12.68 -9.25 -3.24
CA LEU A 81 -12.57 -10.67 -3.62
C LEU A 81 -11.89 -11.51 -2.53
N LEU A 82 -10.82 -11.02 -1.91
CA LEU A 82 -10.14 -11.71 -0.80
C LEU A 82 -11.01 -11.77 0.46
N ALA A 83 -11.75 -10.71 0.76
CA ALA A 83 -12.70 -10.69 1.88
C ALA A 83 -13.82 -11.71 1.66
N ALA A 84 -14.41 -11.73 0.47
CA ALA A 84 -15.42 -12.71 0.08
C ALA A 84 -14.86 -14.13 0.14
N TYR A 85 -13.67 -14.38 -0.43
CA TYR A 85 -13.03 -15.70 -0.41
C TYR A 85 -12.82 -16.24 1.02
N ARG A 86 -12.40 -15.39 1.96
CA ARG A 86 -12.19 -15.79 3.36
C ARG A 86 -13.48 -16.10 4.13
N ALA A 87 -14.60 -15.52 3.73
CA ALA A 87 -15.92 -15.79 4.34
C ALA A 87 -16.56 -17.09 3.83
N LEU A 88 -16.12 -17.61 2.69
CA LEU A 88 -16.64 -18.84 2.08
C LEU A 88 -16.10 -20.10 2.78
N ASN A 89 -16.86 -21.19 2.72
CA ASN A 89 -16.38 -22.50 3.15
C ASN A 89 -15.43 -23.12 2.09
N SER A 90 -14.73 -24.20 2.46
CA SER A 90 -13.71 -24.81 1.59
C SER A 90 -14.24 -25.31 0.23
N SER A 91 -15.51 -25.71 0.14
CA SER A 91 -16.11 -26.12 -1.13
C SER A 91 -16.36 -24.92 -2.04
N GLN A 92 -16.93 -23.85 -1.49
CA GLN A 92 -17.20 -22.60 -2.19
C GLN A 92 -15.93 -21.88 -2.63
N GLN A 93 -14.89 -21.87 -1.79
CA GLN A 93 -13.55 -21.38 -2.14
C GLN A 93 -12.97 -22.15 -3.34
N GLY A 94 -13.14 -23.46 -3.35
CA GLY A 94 -12.74 -24.32 -4.47
C GLY A 94 -13.42 -23.92 -5.78
N ALA A 95 -14.74 -23.72 -5.74
CA ALA A 95 -15.55 -23.31 -6.90
C ALA A 95 -15.19 -21.90 -7.41
N LEU A 96 -15.02 -20.94 -6.51
CA LEU A 96 -14.62 -19.57 -6.87
C LEU A 96 -13.27 -19.57 -7.60
N LEU A 97 -12.31 -20.36 -7.11
CA LEU A 97 -11.01 -20.50 -7.76
C LEU A 97 -11.10 -21.19 -9.12
N GLU A 98 -11.96 -22.20 -9.30
CA GLU A 98 -12.16 -22.82 -10.62
C GLU A 98 -12.72 -21.83 -11.64
N VAL A 99 -13.75 -21.06 -11.27
CA VAL A 99 -14.34 -20.05 -12.16
C VAL A 99 -13.33 -18.96 -12.49
N ALA A 100 -12.65 -18.41 -11.49
CA ALA A 100 -11.62 -17.39 -11.71
C ALA A 100 -10.47 -17.92 -12.58
N SER A 101 -10.00 -19.16 -12.37
CA SER A 101 -8.92 -19.76 -13.16
C SER A 101 -9.35 -20.00 -14.61
N ALA A 102 -10.58 -20.51 -14.81
CA ALA A 102 -11.17 -20.72 -16.13
C ALA A 102 -11.32 -19.40 -16.91
N MET A 103 -11.80 -18.34 -16.24
CA MET A 103 -11.92 -17.00 -16.84
C MET A 103 -10.55 -16.40 -17.17
N ALA A 104 -9.54 -16.62 -16.33
CA ALA A 104 -8.17 -16.15 -16.56
C ALA A 104 -7.39 -16.99 -17.58
N GLY A 105 -7.96 -18.08 -18.12
CA GLY A 105 -7.26 -19.01 -19.01
C GLY A 105 -6.08 -19.74 -18.37
N THR A 106 -5.99 -19.73 -17.04
CA THR A 106 -4.89 -20.36 -16.29
C THR A 106 -5.30 -21.76 -15.85
N LYS A 107 -4.51 -22.78 -16.22
CA LYS A 107 -4.75 -24.14 -15.71
C LYS A 107 -4.31 -24.21 -14.26
N ARG A 108 -5.27 -24.47 -13.35
CA ARG A 108 -5.00 -24.64 -11.92
C ARG A 108 -3.99 -25.77 -11.69
N SER A 109 -2.87 -25.45 -11.04
CA SER A 109 -2.00 -26.44 -10.42
C SER A 109 -2.78 -27.13 -9.31
N ARG A 110 -3.23 -28.37 -9.54
CA ARG A 110 -3.90 -29.18 -8.51
C ARG A 110 -2.90 -29.45 -7.39
N ALA A 111 -3.10 -28.82 -6.24
CA ALA A 111 -2.39 -29.20 -5.02
C ALA A 111 -2.62 -30.70 -4.75
N PRO A 112 -1.59 -31.45 -4.33
CA PRO A 112 -1.71 -32.89 -4.11
C PRO A 112 -2.74 -33.15 -3.01
N ARG A 113 -3.77 -33.94 -3.33
CA ARG A 113 -4.74 -34.44 -2.34
C ARG A 113 -3.95 -35.20 -1.27
N LYS A 114 -3.91 -34.70 -0.03
CA LYS A 114 -3.44 -35.49 1.12
C LYS A 114 -4.24 -36.79 1.15
N LYS A 115 -3.57 -37.92 0.96
CA LYS A 115 -4.17 -39.26 1.12
C LYS A 115 -4.74 -39.33 2.53
N ALA A 116 -6.03 -39.60 2.65
CA ALA A 116 -6.62 -40.01 3.91
C ALA A 116 -5.89 -41.27 4.38
N ALA A 117 -5.29 -41.20 5.58
CA ALA A 117 -4.75 -42.36 6.25
C ALA A 117 -5.92 -43.32 6.58
N ARG A 118 -5.66 -44.60 6.33
CA ARG A 118 -6.57 -45.74 6.54
C ARG A 118 -7.04 -45.86 7.98
#